data_AF-A0A849I142-F1
#
_entry.id   AF-A0A849I142-F1
#
_cell.length_a   1.000
_cell.length_b   1.000
_cell.length_c   1.000
_cell.angle_alpha   90.00
_cell.angle_beta   90.00
_cell.angle_gamma   90.00
#
_symmetry.space_group_name_H-M   'P 1'
#
loop_
_entity.id
_entity.type
_entity.pdbx_description
1 polymer ?
#
loop_
_entity_poly.entity_id
_entity_poly.type
_entity_poly.pdbx_seq_one_letter_code
_entity_poly.pdbx_strand_id
1 'polypeptide(L)' 'KYLPPYSPELNLIEILWRFMKYSWISFSAYSCFNSLKTEIERVLCEVGMKYKITFA' A
#
# COMPACT_ATOMS: atom_id res chain seq x y z
N LYS A 1 18.89 -4.08 -10.64
CA LYS A 1 17.62 -4.41 -11.33
C LYS A 1 17.16 -3.12 -12.02
N TYR A 2 17.07 -3.11 -13.34
CA TYR A 2 16.67 -1.92 -14.10
C TYR A 2 15.14 -1.79 -14.07
N LEU A 3 14.64 -0.59 -13.77
CA LEU A 3 13.23 -0.26 -13.87
C LEU A 3 13.05 0.63 -15.10
N PRO A 4 12.30 0.20 -16.13
CA PRO A 4 12.04 1.05 -17.27
C PRO A 4 11.25 2.30 -16.87
N PRO A 5 11.47 3.44 -17.55
CA PRO A 5 10.75 4.67 -17.27
C PRO A 5 9.25 4.48 -17.54
N TYR A 6 8.41 5.15 -16.74
CA TYR A 6 6.95 5.13 -16.87
C TYR A 6 6.29 3.75 -16.71
N SER A 7 6.94 2.81 -16.00
CA SER A 7 6.36 1.49 -15.68
C SER A 7 6.02 1.36 -14.18
N PRO A 8 5.00 2.09 -13.69
CA PRO A 8 4.57 2.02 -12.29
C PRO A 8 4.10 0.61 -11.88
N GLU A 9 3.63 -0.19 -12.83
CA GLU A 9 3.25 -1.59 -12.63
C GLU A 9 4.42 -2.52 -12.33
N LEU A 10 5.66 -2.08 -12.55
CA LEU A 10 6.87 -2.81 -12.21
C LEU A 10 7.49 -2.29 -10.90
N ASN A 11 6.98 -1.17 -10.38
CA ASN A 11 7.52 -0.51 -9.21
C ASN A 11 6.85 -1.02 -7.94
N LEU A 12 7.59 -1.79 -7.13
CA LEU A 12 7.07 -2.49 -5.96
C LEU A 12 6.36 -1.55 -4.96
N ILE A 13 6.91 -0.35 -4.74
CA ILE A 13 6.31 0.61 -3.82
C ILE A 13 5.00 1.20 -4.36
N GLU A 14 4.88 1.40 -5.68
CA GLU A 14 3.65 1.90 -6.29
C GLU A 14 2.54 0.85 -6.27
N ILE A 15 2.89 -0.42 -6.53
CA ILE A 15 1.96 -1.55 -6.38
C ILE A 15 1.47 -1.63 -4.93
N LEU A 16 2.37 -1.54 -3.96
CA LEU A 16 2.02 -1.55 -2.54
C LEU A 16 1.05 -0.41 -2.18
N TRP A 17 1.35 0.82 -2.61
CA TRP A 17 0.47 1.97 -2.39
C TRP A 17 -0.90 1.82 -3.05
N ARG A 18 -0.97 1.19 -4.22
CA ARG A 18 -2.24 0.92 -4.90
C ARG A 18 -3.12 -0.03 -4.06
N PHE A 19 -2.55 -1.12 -3.55
CA PHE A 19 -3.29 -2.04 -2.67
C PHE A 19 -3.71 -1.38 -1.35
N MET A 20 -2.81 -0.62 -0.72
CA MET A 20 -3.13 0.14 0.49
C MET A 20 -4.34 1.05 0.25
N LYS A 21 -4.29 1.85 -0.83
CA LYS A 21 -5.30 2.87 -1.11
C LYS A 21 -6.67 2.29 -1.47
N TYR A 22 -6.70 1.25 -2.30
CA TYR A 22 -7.94 0.77 -2.92
C TYR A 22 -8.49 -0.52 -2.31
N SER A 23 -7.69 -1.29 -1.57
CA SER A 23 -8.12 -2.59 -1.06
C SER A 23 -8.02 -2.73 0.46
N TRP A 24 -7.04 -2.11 1.11
CA TRP A 24 -6.74 -2.43 2.52
C TRP A 24 -7.15 -1.34 3.51
N ILE A 25 -6.98 -0.07 3.15
CA ILE A 25 -7.36 1.05 4.02
C ILE A 25 -8.85 1.33 3.84
N SER A 26 -9.60 1.27 4.94
CA SER A 26 -11.01 1.62 4.95
C SER A 26 -11.23 3.11 4.66
N PHE A 27 -12.34 3.46 4.02
CA PHE A 27 -12.73 4.86 3.78
C PHE A 27 -12.79 5.69 5.08
N SER A 28 -13.16 5.05 6.20
CA SER A 28 -13.20 5.70 7.53
C SER A 28 -11.84 6.22 8.00
N ALA A 29 -10.73 5.59 7.57
CA ALA A 29 -9.39 6.03 7.95
C ALA A 29 -9.03 7.39 7.33
N TYR A 30 -9.65 7.77 6.20
CA TYR A 30 -9.42 9.05 5.54
C TYR A 30 -10.12 10.24 6.22
N SER A 31 -10.86 10.00 7.31
CA SER A 31 -11.58 11.06 8.04
C SER A 31 -10.65 12.16 8.56
N CYS A 32 -9.47 11.79 9.08
CA CYS A 32 -8.47 12.71 9.58
C CYS A 32 -7.06 12.17 9.31
N PHE A 33 -6.06 13.08 9.23
CA PHE A 33 -4.66 12.69 9.02
C PHE A 33 -4.14 11.71 10.08
N ASN A 34 -4.51 11.90 11.35
CA ASN A 34 -4.05 11.01 12.43
C ASN A 34 -4.62 9.59 12.29
N SER A 35 -5.88 9.47 11.88
CA SER A 35 -6.54 8.19 11.61
C SER A 35 -5.90 7.49 10.41
N LEU A 36 -5.64 8.24 9.34
CA LEU A 36 -4.97 7.73 8.15
C LEU A 36 -3.56 7.24 8.47
N LYS A 37 -2.79 8.03 9.21
CA LYS A 37 -1.42 7.66 9.63
C LYS A 37 -1.43 6.37 10.46
N THR A 38 -2.32 6.28 11.45
CA THR A 38 -2.44 5.10 12.30
C THR A 38 -2.78 3.85 11.49
N GLU A 39 -3.74 3.95 10.57
CA GLU A 39 -4.14 2.81 9.75
C GLU A 39 -3.05 2.41 8.75
N ILE A 40 -2.34 3.37 8.15
CA ILE A 40 -1.17 3.10 7.29
C ILE A 40 -0.09 2.34 8.06
N GLU A 41 0.31 2.84 9.24
CA GLU A 41 1.34 2.19 10.08
C GLU A 41 0.94 0.76 10.44
N ARG A 42 -0.33 0.56 10.79
CA ARG A 42 -0.88 -0.77 11.09
C ARG A 42 -0.82 -1.69 9.87
N VAL A 43 -1.28 -1.21 8.72
CA VAL A 43 -1.23 -1.99 7.48
C VAL A 43 0.21 -2.36 7.16
N LEU A 44 1.15 -1.41 7.20
CA LEU A 44 2.58 -1.64 6.94
C LEU A 44 3.19 -2.66 7.89
N CYS A 45 2.82 -2.67 9.17
CA CYS A 45 3.27 -3.66 10.15
C CYS A 45 2.74 -5.07 9.86
N GLU A 46 1.52 -5.15 9.31
CA GLU A 46 0.85 -6.41 8.95
C GLU A 46 1.14 -6.88 7.50
N VAL A 47 1.88 -6.10 6.70
CA VAL A 47 2.31 -6.48 5.33
C VAL A 47 3.20 -7.73 5.40
N GLY A 48 2.93 -8.70 4.52
CA GLY A 48 3.63 -9.97 4.45
C GLY A 48 3.01 -11.07 5.32
N MET A 49 2.31 -10.70 6.41
CA MET A 49 1.58 -11.64 7.26
C MET A 49 0.11 -11.75 6.85
N LYS A 50 -0.65 -10.67 7.09
CA LYS A 50 -2.08 -10.58 6.83
C LYS A 50 -2.35 -9.97 5.45
N TYR A 51 -1.61 -8.92 5.11
CA TYR A 51 -1.71 -8.26 3.82
C TYR A 51 -0.64 -8.82 2.88
N LYS A 52 -1.04 -9.69 1.97
CA LYS A 52 -0.14 -10.33 1.00
C LYS A 52 -0.33 -9.72 -0.38
N ILE A 53 0.77 -9.34 -1.03
CA ILE A 53 0.82 -8.95 -2.43
C ILE A 53 1.71 -9.93 -3.15
N THR A 54 1.22 -10.48 -4.24
CA THR A 54 2.06 -11.21 -5.19
C THR A 54 2.64 -10.19 -6.16
N PHE A 55 3.93 -9.95 -6.05
CA PHE A 55 4.69 -9.21 -7.05
C PHE A 55 5.08 -10.21 -8.14
N ALA A 56 4.64 -9.98 -9.37
CA ALA A 56 4.91 -10.86 -10.51
C ALA A 56 6.39 -10.86 -10.93
#